data_AF-A0A7L1PB18-F1
#
_entry.id   AF-A0A7L1PB18-F1
#
_cell.length_a   1.000
_cell.length_b   1.000
_cell.length_c   1.000
_cell.angle_alpha   90.00
_cell.angle_beta   90.00
_cell.angle_gamma   90.00
#
_symmetry.space_group_name_H-M   'P 1'
#
loop_
_entity.id
_entity.type
_entity.pdbx_description
1 polymer ?
#
loop_
_entity_poly.entity_id
_entity_poly.type
_entity_poly.pdbx_seq_one_letter_code
_entity_poly.pdbx_strand_id
1 'polypeptide(L)'
;CRAPAGLGFAELEEPYRNQTVFAEGSRVEYVCRPGYTQLPGVSPAITCLRNQTWSAALEFCTRKQCPNPGNPANGRAVVLTDLLFGSKINYACDKGYKLVGGSQRTCEVSGTRVSWSGEAPVCQQVRCPAPPSIANG
;
A
#
# COMPACT_ATOMS: atom_id res chain seq x y z
N CYS A 1 -29.60 -13.53 -9.92
CA CYS A 1 -29.00 -12.58 -8.97
C CYS A 1 -28.86 -11.18 -9.57
N ARG A 2 -28.92 -10.14 -8.75
CA ARG A 2 -28.54 -8.75 -9.14
C ARG A 2 -27.01 -8.62 -9.20
N ALA A 3 -26.51 -7.48 -9.68
CA ALA A 3 -25.09 -7.15 -9.62
C ALA A 3 -24.49 -7.46 -8.23
N PRO A 4 -23.35 -8.20 -8.17
CA PRO A 4 -22.63 -8.43 -6.92
C PRO A 4 -22.25 -7.14 -6.21
N ALA A 5 -22.04 -7.21 -4.89
CA ALA A 5 -21.51 -6.10 -4.13
C ALA A 5 -20.09 -5.74 -4.58
N GLY A 6 -19.77 -4.44 -4.56
CA GLY A 6 -18.42 -3.95 -4.82
C GLY A 6 -17.47 -4.34 -3.69
N LEU A 7 -16.32 -4.90 -4.05
CA LEU A 7 -15.28 -5.27 -3.10
C LEU A 7 -14.23 -4.15 -3.05
N GLY A 8 -13.79 -3.77 -1.84
CA GLY A 8 -12.75 -2.75 -1.66
C GLY A 8 -11.38 -3.16 -2.20
N PHE A 9 -11.14 -4.48 -2.33
CA PHE A 9 -9.88 -5.09 -2.76
C PHE A 9 -9.91 -5.68 -4.17
N ALA A 10 -11.09 -5.80 -4.78
CA ALA A 10 -11.28 -6.44 -6.09
C ALA A 10 -12.42 -5.82 -6.90
N GLU A 11 -12.42 -6.06 -8.21
CA GLU A 11 -13.44 -5.59 -9.14
C GLU A 11 -13.84 -6.70 -10.10
N LEU A 12 -15.08 -6.65 -10.60
CA LEU A 12 -15.56 -7.66 -11.55
C LEU A 12 -14.75 -7.60 -12.84
N GLU A 13 -14.39 -8.79 -13.32
CA GLU A 13 -13.76 -8.96 -14.63
C GLU A 13 -14.77 -8.67 -15.74
N GLU A 14 -14.28 -8.20 -16.88
CA GLU A 14 -15.11 -8.07 -18.08
C GLU A 14 -15.44 -9.47 -18.64
N PRO A 15 -16.67 -9.71 -19.13
CA PRO A 15 -17.72 -8.75 -19.43
C PRO A 15 -18.72 -8.51 -18.27
N TYR A 16 -18.52 -9.12 -17.10
CA TYR A 16 -19.51 -9.12 -16.01
C TYR A 16 -19.70 -7.74 -15.36
N ARG A 17 -18.66 -6.89 -15.42
CA ARG A 17 -18.65 -5.53 -14.85
C ARG A 17 -19.87 -4.67 -15.25
N ASN A 18 -20.34 -4.81 -16.49
CA ASN A 18 -21.43 -3.99 -17.03
C ASN A 18 -22.80 -4.71 -16.99
N GLN A 19 -22.87 -5.91 -16.41
CA GLN A 19 -24.09 -6.69 -16.32
C GLN A 19 -24.78 -6.45 -14.97
N THR A 20 -26.10 -6.32 -14.99
CA THR A 20 -26.91 -6.05 -13.79
C THR A 20 -27.74 -7.26 -13.36
N VAL A 21 -27.89 -8.26 -14.23
CA VAL A 21 -28.73 -9.44 -14.05
C VAL A 21 -27.97 -10.69 -14.44
N PHE A 22 -28.01 -11.70 -13.56
CA PHE A 22 -27.31 -12.97 -13.73
C PHE A 22 -28.29 -14.12 -13.46
N ALA A 23 -28.19 -15.19 -14.25
CA ALA A 23 -29.02 -16.38 -14.08
C ALA A 23 -28.60 -17.18 -12.83
N GLU A 24 -29.47 -18.07 -12.37
CA GLU A 24 -29.10 -19.06 -11.36
C GLU A 24 -27.95 -19.94 -11.87
N GLY A 25 -26.96 -20.20 -11.02
CA GLY A 25 -25.78 -20.97 -11.38
C GLY A 25 -24.70 -20.17 -12.13
N SER A 26 -24.97 -18.91 -12.51
CA SER A 26 -23.95 -18.04 -13.10
C SER A 26 -22.76 -17.89 -12.15
N ARG A 27 -21.55 -18.09 -12.67
CA ARG A 27 -20.29 -17.90 -11.97
C ARG A 27 -19.58 -16.68 -12.55
N VAL A 28 -19.24 -15.72 -11.70
CA VAL A 28 -18.54 -14.50 -12.11
C VAL A 28 -17.20 -14.42 -11.38
N GLU A 29 -16.21 -13.89 -12.06
CA GLU A 29 -14.83 -13.78 -11.57
C GLU A 29 -14.45 -12.32 -11.32
N TYR A 30 -13.57 -12.14 -10.35
CA TYR A 30 -13.03 -10.86 -9.93
C TYR A 30 -11.54 -10.80 -10.22
N VAL A 31 -11.08 -9.59 -10.52
CA VAL A 31 -9.65 -9.25 -10.58
C VAL A 31 -9.30 -8.36 -9.40
N CYS A 32 -8.12 -8.59 -8.81
CA CYS A 32 -7.66 -7.75 -7.70
C CYS A 32 -7.42 -6.31 -8.18
N ARG A 33 -7.81 -5.34 -7.35
CA ARG A 33 -7.54 -3.93 -7.64
C ARG A 33 -6.03 -3.65 -7.61
N PRO A 34 -5.57 -2.58 -8.29
CA PRO A 34 -4.20 -2.10 -8.14
C PRO A 34 -3.82 -1.93 -6.66
N GLY A 35 -2.64 -2.40 -6.27
CA GLY A 35 -2.21 -2.45 -4.87
C GLY A 35 -2.55 -3.76 -4.14
N TYR A 36 -3.30 -4.66 -4.76
CA TYR A 36 -3.64 -5.98 -4.21
C TYR A 36 -3.15 -7.14 -5.10
N THR A 37 -2.95 -8.30 -4.51
CA THR A 37 -2.53 -9.53 -5.19
C THR A 37 -3.37 -10.72 -4.76
N GLN A 38 -3.64 -11.65 -5.68
CA GLN A 38 -4.47 -12.81 -5.42
C GLN A 38 -3.74 -13.80 -4.51
N LEU A 39 -4.46 -14.32 -3.52
CA LEU A 39 -3.98 -15.37 -2.63
C LEU A 39 -3.94 -16.71 -3.35
N PRO A 40 -2.80 -17.45 -3.29
CA PRO A 40 -2.70 -18.78 -3.88
C PRO A 40 -3.74 -19.74 -3.28
N GLY A 41 -4.42 -20.49 -4.14
CA GLY A 41 -5.38 -21.51 -3.71
C GLY A 41 -6.77 -20.99 -3.31
N VAL A 42 -7.00 -19.67 -3.35
CA VAL A 42 -8.33 -19.08 -3.11
C VAL A 42 -8.95 -18.64 -4.44
N SER A 43 -10.18 -19.10 -4.70
CA SER A 43 -10.89 -18.76 -5.94
C SER A 43 -11.42 -17.33 -5.89
N PRO A 44 -11.14 -16.49 -6.89
CA PRO A 44 -11.64 -15.11 -6.96
C PRO A 44 -13.03 -15.04 -7.62
N ALA A 45 -13.87 -16.07 -7.42
CA ALA A 45 -15.14 -16.19 -8.11
C ALA A 45 -16.28 -16.52 -7.15
N ILE A 46 -17.46 -16.00 -7.48
CA ILE A 46 -18.71 -16.25 -6.75
C ILE A 46 -19.76 -16.82 -7.69
N THR A 47 -20.73 -17.52 -7.13
CA THR A 47 -21.79 -18.19 -7.88
C THR A 47 -23.16 -17.71 -7.41
N CYS A 48 -24.06 -17.45 -8.36
CA CYS A 48 -25.43 -17.12 -8.07
C CYS A 48 -26.19 -18.38 -7.63
N LEU A 49 -26.69 -18.38 -6.40
CA LEU A 49 -27.38 -19.51 -5.79
C LEU A 49 -28.89 -19.50 -6.13
N ARG A 50 -29.56 -20.64 -5.91
CA ARG A 50 -31.02 -20.83 -6.09
C ARG A 50 -31.89 -19.77 -5.42
N ASN A 51 -31.45 -19.29 -4.26
CA ASN A 51 -32.15 -18.27 -3.50
C ASN A 51 -31.92 -16.83 -4.04
N GLN A 52 -31.35 -16.69 -5.23
CA GLN A 52 -31.02 -15.42 -5.87
C GLN A 52 -30.02 -14.55 -5.11
N THR A 53 -29.21 -15.17 -4.24
CA THR A 53 -28.08 -14.52 -3.57
C THR A 53 -26.75 -15.05 -4.10
N TRP A 54 -25.70 -14.25 -3.97
CA TRP A 54 -24.35 -14.68 -4.32
C TRP A 54 -23.75 -15.53 -3.20
N SER A 55 -22.95 -16.53 -3.56
CA SER A 55 -22.09 -17.22 -2.60
C SER A 55 -21.16 -16.24 -1.89
N ALA A 56 -20.73 -16.57 -0.68
CA ALA A 56 -19.79 -15.75 0.07
C ALA A 56 -18.50 -15.49 -0.73
N ALA A 57 -18.11 -14.23 -0.84
CA ALA A 57 -16.81 -13.83 -1.36
C ALA A 57 -15.77 -13.96 -0.23
N LEU A 58 -14.88 -14.94 -0.32
CA LEU A 58 -13.73 -15.03 0.58
C LEU A 58 -12.76 -13.87 0.30
N GLU A 59 -11.91 -13.53 1.27
CA GLU A 59 -10.79 -12.62 1.00
C GLU A 59 -9.78 -13.35 0.10
N PHE A 60 -9.91 -13.16 -1.22
CA PHE A 60 -9.02 -13.76 -2.23
C PHE A 60 -7.94 -12.80 -2.70
N CYS A 61 -8.00 -11.51 -2.34
CA CYS A 61 -6.95 -10.53 -2.61
C CYS A 61 -6.40 -9.96 -1.31
N THR A 62 -5.08 -9.86 -1.21
CA THR A 62 -4.38 -9.22 -0.09
C THR A 62 -3.57 -8.01 -0.55
N ARG A 63 -3.28 -7.09 0.36
CA ARG A 63 -2.47 -5.90 0.07
C ARG A 63 -1.06 -6.31 -0.35
N LYS A 64 -0.54 -5.74 -1.43
CA LYS A 64 0.85 -5.93 -1.85
C LYS A 64 1.79 -5.31 -0.82
N GLN A 65 2.97 -5.91 -0.65
CA GLN A 65 4.03 -5.40 0.22
C GLN A 65 4.95 -4.44 -0.54
N CYS A 66 5.18 -3.26 0.01
CA CYS A 66 6.21 -2.35 -0.47
C CYS A 66 7.62 -2.89 -0.19
N PRO A 67 8.62 -2.51 -1.00
CA PRO A 67 10.01 -2.83 -0.73
C PRO A 67 10.43 -2.38 0.68
N ASN A 68 11.46 -3.01 1.24
CA ASN A 68 12.03 -2.53 2.50
C ASN A 68 12.44 -1.04 2.33
N PRO A 69 11.93 -0.12 3.17
CA PRO A 69 12.21 1.31 3.03
C PRO A 69 13.68 1.71 3.25
N GLY A 70 14.48 0.81 3.84
CA GLY A 70 15.87 1.06 4.17
C GLY A 70 16.06 2.14 5.25
N ASN A 71 17.29 2.24 5.77
CA ASN A 71 17.65 3.28 6.71
C ASN A 71 18.54 4.32 6.02
N PRO A 72 18.28 5.62 6.20
CA PRO A 72 19.21 6.65 5.78
C PRO A 72 20.49 6.58 6.63
N ALA A 73 21.62 7.02 6.08
CA ALA A 73 22.86 7.09 6.84
C ALA A 73 22.70 8.03 8.05
N ASN A 74 23.03 7.57 9.25
CA ASN A 74 22.81 8.30 10.52
C ASN A 74 21.33 8.59 10.81
N GLY A 75 20.47 7.64 10.49
CA GLY A 75 19.07 7.65 10.84
C GLY A 75 18.41 6.29 10.64
N ARG A 76 17.08 6.27 10.76
CA ARG A 76 16.28 5.05 10.67
C ARG A 76 14.90 5.29 10.08
N ALA A 77 14.39 4.31 9.37
CA ALA A 77 12.96 4.19 9.12
C ALA A 77 12.25 3.69 10.38
N VAL A 78 11.09 4.28 10.66
CA VAL A 78 10.20 3.97 11.79
C VAL A 78 8.91 3.43 11.20
N VAL A 79 8.73 2.12 11.34
CA VAL A 79 7.54 1.38 10.89
C VAL A 79 6.60 1.23 12.08
N LEU A 80 5.38 1.76 11.95
CA LEU A 80 4.40 1.75 13.04
C LEU A 80 3.41 0.59 12.94
N THR A 81 3.01 0.22 11.72
CA THR A 81 1.99 -0.81 11.48
C THR A 81 2.56 -1.97 10.67
N ASP A 82 2.76 -1.77 9.37
CA ASP A 82 3.22 -2.77 8.43
C ASP A 82 3.88 -2.07 7.22
N LEU A 83 4.30 -2.85 6.22
CA LEU A 83 4.88 -2.37 4.96
C LEU A 83 3.94 -2.61 3.77
N LEU A 84 2.65 -2.77 4.00
CA LEU A 84 1.66 -3.11 2.99
C LEU A 84 1.09 -1.84 2.32
N PHE A 85 0.44 -2.02 1.18
CA PHE A 85 -0.26 -0.96 0.45
C PHE A 85 -1.14 -0.10 1.39
N GLY A 86 -1.03 1.22 1.24
CA GLY A 86 -1.73 2.22 2.06
C GLY A 86 -1.05 2.55 3.39
N SER A 87 -0.06 1.78 3.83
CA SER A 87 0.64 2.03 5.10
C SER A 87 1.61 3.20 5.01
N LYS A 88 1.88 3.82 6.16
CA LYS A 88 2.74 4.99 6.30
C LYS A 88 3.93 4.68 7.22
N ILE A 89 5.09 5.17 6.81
CA ILE A 89 6.33 5.08 7.60
C ILE A 89 6.88 6.48 7.83
N ASN A 90 7.61 6.65 8.93
CA ASN A 90 8.32 7.89 9.23
C ASN A 90 9.82 7.64 9.22
N TYR A 91 10.61 8.70 9.08
CA TYR A 91 12.06 8.65 9.22
C TYR A 91 12.51 9.54 10.38
N ALA A 92 13.55 9.10 11.07
CA ALA A 92 14.17 9.83 12.15
C ALA A 92 15.69 9.81 11.98
N CYS A 93 16.34 10.94 12.25
CA CYS A 93 17.80 11.04 12.24
C CYS A 93 18.38 10.83 13.64
N ASP A 94 19.60 10.33 13.68
CA ASP A 94 20.35 10.16 14.92
C ASP A 94 20.72 11.51 15.54
N LYS A 95 21.12 11.49 16.82
CA LYS A 95 21.49 12.71 17.54
C LYS A 95 22.65 13.42 16.83
N GLY A 96 22.52 14.73 16.63
CA GLY A 96 23.51 15.53 15.90
C GLY A 96 23.29 15.57 14.39
N TYR A 97 22.22 14.95 13.89
CA TYR A 97 21.80 15.01 12.48
C TYR A 97 20.40 15.59 12.36
N LYS A 98 20.17 16.36 11.28
CA LYS A 98 18.86 16.89 10.91
C LYS A 98 18.33 16.18 9.68
N LEU A 99 17.02 15.94 9.66
CA LEU A 99 16.34 15.34 8.51
C LEU A 99 16.14 16.39 7.42
N VAL A 100 16.52 16.05 6.19
CA VAL A 100 16.33 16.85 4.98
C VAL A 100 15.49 16.06 3.99
N GLY A 101 14.35 16.64 3.59
CA GLY A 101 13.35 15.98 2.75
C GLY A 101 12.05 15.65 3.50
N GLY A 102 11.22 14.78 2.92
CA GLY A 102 9.96 14.34 3.53
C GLY A 102 10.20 13.37 4.69
N SER A 103 9.67 13.68 5.87
CA SER A 103 9.80 12.82 7.06
C SER A 103 8.88 11.59 7.03
N GLN A 104 7.90 11.55 6.14
CA GLN A 104 6.91 10.48 6.00
C GLN A 104 6.81 10.01 4.55
N ARG A 105 6.61 8.71 4.35
CA ARG A 105 6.31 8.10 3.05
C ARG A 105 5.13 7.14 3.17
N THR A 106 4.33 7.04 2.11
CA THR A 106 3.15 6.17 2.01
C THR A 106 3.41 5.08 0.97
N CYS A 107 2.98 3.85 1.23
CA CYS A 107 3.07 2.75 0.26
C CYS A 107 1.94 2.90 -0.77
N GLU A 108 2.26 3.30 -2.00
CA GLU A 108 1.32 3.68 -3.04
C GLU A 108 1.47 2.79 -4.29
N VAL A 109 0.48 2.83 -5.18
CA VAL A 109 0.55 2.11 -6.47
C VAL A 109 1.52 2.83 -7.41
N SER A 110 2.45 2.07 -7.98
CA SER A 110 3.38 2.54 -9.01
C SER A 110 3.35 1.57 -10.19
N GLY A 111 2.55 1.90 -11.20
CA GLY A 111 2.26 1.01 -12.32
C GLY A 111 1.59 -0.28 -11.85
N THR A 112 2.23 -1.43 -12.09
CA THR A 112 1.75 -2.75 -11.68
C THR A 112 2.22 -3.17 -10.28
N ARG A 113 3.11 -2.39 -9.64
CA ARG A 113 3.71 -2.69 -8.33
C ARG A 113 3.25 -1.66 -7.28
N VAL A 114 3.72 -1.83 -6.05
CA VAL A 114 3.60 -0.82 -4.99
C VAL A 114 4.99 -0.34 -4.59
N SER A 115 5.11 0.95 -4.33
CA SER A 115 6.36 1.62 -3.97
C SER A 115 6.09 2.74 -2.98
N TRP A 116 7.11 3.09 -2.20
CA TRP A 116 7.03 4.24 -1.30
C TRP A 116 6.96 5.56 -2.07
N SER A 117 6.04 6.43 -1.67
CA SER A 117 5.85 7.76 -2.24
C SER A 117 7.10 8.63 -2.10
N GLY A 118 7.40 9.45 -3.11
CA GLY A 118 8.51 10.41 -3.08
C GLY A 118 9.89 9.78 -2.87
N GLU A 119 10.89 10.59 -2.54
CA GLU A 119 12.26 10.16 -2.29
C GLU A 119 12.54 9.90 -0.81
N ALA A 120 13.53 9.04 -0.53
CA ALA A 120 13.99 8.82 0.85
C ALA A 120 14.69 10.09 1.39
N PRO A 121 14.43 10.48 2.66
CA PRO A 121 15.09 11.64 3.24
C PRO A 121 16.56 11.35 3.56
N VAL A 122 17.34 12.42 3.72
CA VAL A 122 18.77 12.35 4.07
C VAL A 122 18.99 12.95 5.45
N CYS A 123 19.82 12.31 6.27
CA CYS A 123 20.24 12.86 7.55
C CYS A 123 21.56 13.61 7.38
N GLN A 124 21.51 14.92 7.55
CA GLN A 124 22.67 15.80 7.41
C GLN A 124 23.21 16.16 8.78
N GLN A 125 24.53 16.07 8.97
CA GLN A 125 25.18 16.46 10.22
C GLN A 125 24.89 17.93 10.53
N VAL A 126 24.48 18.20 11.76
CA VAL A 126 24.32 19.57 12.27
C VAL A 126 25.71 20.15 12.48
N ARG A 127 26.01 21.24 11.76
CA ARG A 127 27.24 22.00 11.96
C ARG A 127 26.95 23.22 12.81
N CYS A 128 27.71 23.40 13.88
CA CYS A 128 27.71 24.64 14.64
C CYS A 128 28.41 25.74 13.84
N PRO A 129 27.99 27.01 13.97
CA PRO A 129 28.79 28.14 13.49
C PRO A 129 30.16 28.10 14.17
N ALA A 130 31.19 28.60 13.47
CA ALA A 130 32.47 28.84 14.12
C ALA A 130 32.25 29.81 15.30
N PRO A 131 32.86 29.55 16.47
CA PRO A 131 32.78 30.48 17.59
C PRO A 131 33.34 31.85 17.16
N PRO A 132 32.79 32.96 17.67
CA PRO A 132 33.32 34.28 17.37
C PRO A 132 34.77 34.38 17.84
N SER A 133 35.64 34.95 17.01
CA SER A 133 37.01 35.26 17.39
C SER A 133 37.01 36.37 18.44
N ILE A 134 37.48 36.06 19.64
CA ILE A 134 37.70 37.04 20.71
C ILE A 134 39.11 37.64 20.57
N ALA A 135 39.23 38.97 20.61
CA ALA A 135 40.52 39.67 20.62
C ALA A 135 41.06 39.76 22.06
N ASN A 136 42.36 39.48 22.23
CA ASN A 136 43.11 39.48 23.51
C ASN A 136 42.68 38.40 24.53
N GLY A 137 42.52 37.16 24.07
CA GLY A 137 42.33 36.00 24.95
C GLY A 137 43.48 35.79 25.93
#